data_AF-E8UA35-F1
#
_entry.id   AF-E8UA35-F1
#
_cell.length_a   1.000
_cell.length_b   1.000
_cell.length_c   1.000
_cell.angle_alpha   90.00
_cell.angle_beta   90.00
_cell.angle_gamma   90.00
#
_symmetry.space_group_name_H-M   'P 1'
#
loop_
_entity.id
_entity.type
_entity.pdbx_description
1 polymer ?
#
loop_
_entity_poly.entity_id
_entity_poly.type
_entity_poly.pdbx_seq_one_letter_code
_entity_poly.pdbx_strand_id
1 'polypeptide(L)'
;MRNAPLFGLLLGTLVLASCNQTASTPTAADPAPTSATSTIQNDLNAFKQLQVQVSRGEMPAPVDSDGNPVDLQKLIGQIEDDLAHPLAAPTNEVISAQAAYAQRIYTDIAADNNFTGNLAYNKRTFPRFNWGNDGCSIPGLPDAASKYIVFHPACVQHDFGYRNARAYPNLMNENHRGWVDGQFKEHMRTICSKRNILLRPGCYADAEIFWAAVRHGGRGSFYN
;
A
#
# COMPACT_ATOMS: atom_id res chain seq x y z
N MET A 1 40.98 -48.43 48.27
CA MET A 1 39.71 -48.94 48.84
C MET A 1 38.58 -48.20 48.12
N ARG A 2 37.63 -48.96 47.52
CA ARG A 2 36.19 -48.69 47.25
C ARG A 2 35.77 -47.30 46.75
N ASN A 3 34.84 -47.10 45.82
CA ASN A 3 33.97 -47.90 44.96
C ASN A 3 33.33 -46.88 43.99
N ALA A 4 33.07 -47.28 42.74
CA ALA A 4 32.18 -46.57 41.83
C ALA A 4 30.69 -46.91 42.12
N PRO A 5 29.75 -46.01 41.77
CA PRO A 5 28.48 -46.41 41.17
C PRO A 5 28.24 -45.62 39.86
N LEU A 6 28.02 -46.30 38.73
CA LEU A 6 26.74 -46.82 38.21
C LEU A 6 25.98 -45.83 37.32
N PHE A 7 26.02 -46.20 36.04
CA PHE A 7 25.19 -45.83 34.90
C PHE A 7 23.74 -45.41 35.20
N GLY A 8 23.32 -44.34 34.51
CA GLY A 8 21.92 -44.05 34.21
C GLY A 8 21.82 -43.42 32.81
N LEU A 9 21.81 -44.28 31.78
CA LEU A 9 21.49 -43.90 30.41
C LEU A 9 20.01 -43.50 30.35
N LEU A 10 19.70 -42.22 30.17
CA LEU A 10 18.39 -41.81 29.68
C LEU A 10 18.47 -41.72 28.15
N LEU A 11 17.92 -42.74 27.49
CA LEU A 11 17.53 -42.67 26.09
C LEU A 11 16.45 -41.59 25.95
N GLY A 12 16.85 -40.39 25.52
CA GLY A 12 15.94 -39.40 24.97
C GLY A 12 15.43 -39.88 23.61
N THR A 13 14.15 -40.20 23.54
CA THR A 13 13.45 -40.57 22.31
C THR A 13 13.52 -39.42 21.31
N LEU A 14 14.22 -39.64 20.20
CA LEU A 14 14.12 -38.85 18.97
C LEU A 14 12.67 -38.95 18.46
N VAL A 15 11.85 -37.92 18.67
CA VAL A 15 10.60 -37.78 17.95
C VAL A 15 10.95 -37.21 16.57
N LEU A 16 11.11 -38.10 15.58
CA LEU A 16 11.04 -37.70 14.18
C LEU A 16 9.60 -37.24 13.92
N ALA A 17 9.39 -35.93 13.82
CA ALA A 17 8.19 -35.38 13.21
C ALA A 17 8.21 -35.73 11.71
N SER A 18 7.65 -36.88 11.36
CA SER A 18 7.41 -37.28 9.99
C SER A 18 6.42 -36.30 9.36
N CYS A 19 6.83 -35.70 8.24
CA CYS A 19 5.94 -34.94 7.36
C CYS A 19 4.83 -35.86 6.87
N ASN A 20 3.67 -35.84 7.51
CA ASN A 20 2.47 -36.50 6.99
C ASN A 20 1.81 -35.56 5.99
N GLN A 21 2.40 -35.46 4.80
CA GLN A 21 1.72 -34.87 3.64
C GLN A 21 0.69 -35.90 3.17
N THR A 22 -0.49 -35.85 3.77
CA THR A 22 -1.68 -36.43 3.15
C THR A 22 -1.88 -35.65 1.87
N ALA A 23 -1.52 -36.26 0.73
CA ALA A 23 -1.89 -35.76 -0.58
C ALA A 23 -3.42 -35.71 -0.62
N SER A 24 -3.96 -34.52 -0.43
CA SER A 24 -5.35 -34.24 -0.73
C SER A 24 -5.54 -34.53 -2.20
N THR A 25 -6.33 -35.56 -2.48
CA THR A 25 -6.96 -35.78 -3.78
C THR A 25 -7.54 -34.44 -4.26
N PRO A 26 -7.38 -34.07 -5.55
CA PRO A 26 -8.01 -32.87 -6.08
C PRO A 26 -9.52 -33.11 -6.08
N THR A 27 -10.15 -32.76 -4.97
CA THR A 27 -11.59 -32.64 -4.87
C THR A 27 -11.94 -31.42 -5.70
N ALA A 28 -12.71 -31.63 -6.76
CA ALA A 28 -13.36 -30.65 -7.62
C ALA A 28 -12.69 -29.28 -7.71
N ALA A 29 -12.11 -28.99 -8.88
CA ALA A 29 -11.77 -27.63 -9.30
C ALA A 29 -12.75 -26.61 -8.71
N ASP A 30 -12.23 -25.64 -7.96
CA ASP A 30 -12.96 -24.41 -7.68
C ASP A 30 -13.55 -23.91 -9.00
N PRO A 31 -14.85 -23.60 -9.08
CA PRO A 31 -15.41 -23.00 -10.27
C PRO A 31 -14.91 -21.55 -10.38
N ALA A 32 -13.77 -21.33 -11.02
CA ALA A 32 -13.53 -20.07 -11.72
C ALA A 32 -14.37 -20.06 -13.02
N PRO A 33 -14.67 -18.91 -13.64
CA PRO A 33 -15.39 -17.72 -13.22
C PRO A 33 -16.73 -17.64 -14.00
N THR A 34 -17.56 -18.67 -13.94
CA THR A 34 -18.78 -18.75 -14.76
C THR A 34 -19.84 -17.70 -14.39
N SER A 35 -19.87 -17.25 -13.13
CA SER A 35 -20.81 -16.23 -12.66
C SER A 35 -20.47 -14.81 -13.11
N ALA A 36 -19.19 -14.45 -13.26
CA ALA A 36 -18.80 -13.10 -13.68
C ALA A 36 -19.02 -12.89 -15.19
N THR A 37 -18.74 -13.92 -15.99
CA THR A 37 -18.92 -13.88 -17.45
C THR A 37 -20.39 -13.79 -17.84
N SER A 38 -21.29 -14.48 -17.11
CA SER A 38 -22.72 -14.41 -17.35
C SER A 38 -23.33 -13.06 -16.95
N THR A 39 -22.84 -12.42 -15.87
CA THR A 39 -23.24 -11.05 -15.50
C THR A 39 -22.81 -10.03 -16.57
N ILE A 40 -21.56 -10.09 -17.04
CA ILE A 40 -21.06 -9.16 -18.06
C ILE A 40 -21.84 -9.30 -19.38
N GLN A 41 -22.21 -10.52 -19.76
CA GLN A 41 -23.02 -10.75 -20.95
C GLN A 41 -24.43 -10.15 -20.83
N ASN A 42 -25.03 -10.22 -19.63
CA ASN A 42 -26.35 -9.62 -19.37
C ASN A 42 -26.29 -8.10 -19.39
N ASP A 43 -25.24 -7.51 -18.80
CA ASP A 43 -25.03 -6.05 -18.80
C ASP A 43 -24.76 -5.52 -20.22
N LEU A 44 -23.99 -6.26 -21.02
CA LEU A 44 -23.76 -5.94 -22.43
C LEU A 44 -25.06 -5.96 -23.25
N ASN A 45 -25.93 -6.96 -23.00
CA ASN A 45 -27.24 -7.01 -23.63
C ASN A 45 -28.12 -5.82 -23.22
N ALA A 46 -28.08 -5.39 -21.96
CA ALA A 46 -28.78 -4.19 -21.51
C ALA A 46 -28.23 -2.92 -22.17
N PHE A 47 -26.91 -2.80 -22.33
CA PHE A 47 -26.27 -1.67 -23.02
C PHE A 47 -26.67 -1.59 -24.50
N LYS A 48 -26.77 -2.72 -25.19
CA LYS A 48 -27.29 -2.77 -26.57
C LYS A 48 -28.72 -2.24 -26.68
N GLN A 49 -29.57 -2.54 -25.69
CA GLN A 49 -30.94 -1.99 -25.66
C GLN A 49 -30.94 -0.47 -25.46
N LEU A 50 -30.06 0.06 -24.61
CA LEU A 50 -29.91 1.52 -24.41
C LEU A 50 -29.45 2.21 -25.69
N GLN A 51 -28.48 1.63 -26.41
CA GLN A 51 -28.01 2.15 -27.68
C GLN A 51 -29.15 2.31 -28.69
N VAL A 52 -30.04 1.32 -28.77
CA VAL A 52 -31.20 1.35 -29.64
C VAL A 52 -32.16 2.49 -29.27
N GLN A 53 -32.44 2.69 -27.98
CA GLN A 53 -33.30 3.79 -27.51
C GLN A 53 -32.69 5.17 -27.83
N VAL A 54 -31.37 5.33 -27.65
CA VAL A 54 -30.65 6.56 -28.03
C VAL A 54 -30.72 6.78 -29.54
N SER A 55 -30.53 5.74 -30.35
CA SER A 55 -30.60 5.84 -31.82
C SER A 55 -31.99 6.23 -32.34
N ARG A 56 -33.05 5.91 -31.59
CA ARG A 56 -34.44 6.30 -31.88
C ARG A 56 -34.80 7.69 -31.36
N GLY A 57 -33.90 8.35 -30.63
CA GLY A 57 -34.17 9.64 -29.98
C GLY A 57 -35.10 9.53 -28.77
N GLU A 58 -35.33 8.32 -28.24
CA GLU A 58 -36.14 8.09 -27.05
C GLU A 58 -35.40 8.51 -25.77
N MET A 59 -34.07 8.60 -25.83
CA MET A 59 -33.21 9.11 -24.75
C MET A 59 -32.04 9.94 -25.32
N PRO A 60 -31.56 10.96 -24.60
CA PRO A 60 -30.35 11.69 -24.98
C PRO A 60 -29.13 10.78 -24.94
N ALA A 61 -28.19 10.99 -25.86
CA ALA A 61 -26.92 10.29 -25.84
C ALA A 61 -26.14 10.63 -24.55
N PRO A 62 -25.55 9.64 -23.86
CA PRO A 62 -24.64 9.89 -22.75
C PRO A 62 -23.49 10.80 -23.21
N VAL A 63 -23.02 11.68 -22.32
CA VAL A 63 -21.85 12.53 -22.57
C VAL A 63 -20.70 12.12 -21.65
N ASP A 64 -19.47 12.31 -22.10
CA ASP A 64 -18.26 12.09 -21.31
C ASP A 64 -18.04 13.20 -20.27
N SER A 65 -16.94 13.11 -19.51
CA SER A 65 -16.56 14.11 -18.50
C SER A 65 -16.31 15.50 -19.06
N ASP A 66 -16.05 15.60 -20.36
CA ASP A 66 -15.79 16.86 -21.08
C ASP A 66 -17.06 17.37 -21.77
N GLY A 67 -18.19 16.66 -21.62
CA GLY A 67 -19.49 17.02 -22.21
C GLY A 67 -19.66 16.60 -23.66
N ASN A 68 -18.75 15.80 -24.22
CA ASN A 68 -18.87 15.31 -25.59
C ASN A 68 -19.76 14.06 -25.65
N PRO A 69 -20.59 13.89 -26.70
CA PRO A 69 -21.39 12.69 -26.87
C PRO A 69 -20.52 11.42 -26.94
N VAL A 70 -20.90 10.41 -26.16
CA VAL A 70 -20.27 9.10 -26.16
C VAL A 70 -20.77 8.30 -27.37
N ASP A 71 -19.83 7.78 -28.18
CA ASP A 71 -20.13 6.86 -29.26
C ASP A 71 -20.41 5.45 -28.70
N LEU A 72 -21.69 5.18 -28.43
CA LEU A 72 -22.14 3.89 -27.89
C LEU A 72 -21.87 2.72 -28.83
N GLN A 73 -21.87 2.92 -30.16
CA GLN A 73 -21.59 1.85 -31.12
C GLN A 73 -20.12 1.43 -31.05
N LYS A 74 -19.22 2.41 -30.99
CA LYS A 74 -17.78 2.18 -30.84
C LYS A 74 -17.48 1.52 -29.51
N LEU A 75 -18.07 2.01 -28.42
CA LEU A 75 -17.86 1.46 -27.07
C LEU A 75 -18.34 0.02 -26.95
N ILE A 76 -19.55 -0.30 -27.45
CA ILE A 76 -20.07 -1.68 -27.43
C ILE A 76 -19.17 -2.59 -28.26
N GLY A 77 -18.73 -2.15 -29.44
CA GLY A 77 -17.81 -2.93 -30.28
C GLY A 77 -16.47 -3.20 -29.60
N GLN A 78 -15.93 -2.23 -28.84
CA GLN A 78 -14.71 -2.43 -28.05
C GLN A 78 -14.91 -3.46 -26.93
N ILE A 79 -16.03 -3.39 -26.22
CA ILE A 79 -16.35 -4.37 -25.16
C ILE A 79 -16.52 -5.77 -25.74
N GLU A 80 -17.21 -5.90 -26.88
CA GLU A 80 -17.36 -7.18 -27.58
C GLU A 80 -16.01 -7.75 -28.04
N ASP A 81 -15.13 -6.90 -28.56
CA ASP A 81 -13.78 -7.28 -28.98
C ASP A 81 -12.92 -7.73 -27.80
N ASP A 82 -12.96 -6.99 -26.67
CA ASP A 82 -12.25 -7.34 -25.43
C ASP A 82 -12.76 -8.67 -24.82
N LEU A 83 -14.06 -8.96 -24.95
CA LEU A 83 -14.65 -10.21 -24.49
C LEU A 83 -14.34 -11.40 -25.42
N ALA A 84 -14.27 -11.15 -26.73
CA ALA A 84 -13.90 -12.15 -27.73
C ALA A 84 -12.40 -12.45 -27.72
N HIS A 85 -11.59 -11.46 -27.37
CA HIS A 85 -10.14 -11.53 -27.27
C HIS A 85 -9.71 -11.21 -25.84
N PRO A 86 -9.91 -12.14 -24.88
CA PRO A 86 -9.47 -11.92 -23.51
C PRO A 86 -7.98 -11.58 -23.53
N LEU A 87 -7.65 -10.38 -23.04
CA LEU A 87 -6.29 -9.90 -22.93
C LEU A 87 -5.43 -11.01 -22.32
N ALA A 88 -4.33 -11.35 -22.99
CA ALA A 88 -3.38 -12.31 -22.46
C ALA A 88 -3.00 -11.88 -21.04
N ALA A 89 -3.03 -12.81 -20.10
CA ALA A 89 -2.59 -12.53 -18.75
C ALA A 89 -1.20 -11.89 -18.81
N PRO A 90 -0.95 -10.81 -18.04
CA PRO A 90 0.34 -10.14 -18.09
C PRO A 90 1.45 -11.14 -17.76
N THR A 91 2.54 -11.09 -18.53
CA THR A 91 3.68 -11.98 -18.28
C THR A 91 4.31 -11.64 -16.93
N ASN A 92 5.03 -12.60 -16.33
CA ASN A 92 5.77 -12.37 -15.09
C ASN A 92 6.74 -11.18 -15.21
N GLU A 93 7.30 -10.94 -16.40
CA GLU A 93 8.15 -9.79 -16.69
C GLU A 93 7.39 -8.47 -16.51
N VAL A 94 6.22 -8.32 -17.15
CA VAL A 94 5.38 -7.12 -17.03
C VAL A 94 4.92 -6.90 -15.59
N ILE A 95 4.51 -7.96 -14.88
CA ILE A 95 4.11 -7.90 -13.47
C ILE A 95 5.27 -7.39 -12.61
N SER A 96 6.46 -7.95 -12.79
CA SER A 96 7.65 -7.56 -12.03
C SER A 96 8.10 -6.12 -12.32
N ALA A 97 8.02 -5.68 -13.57
CA ALA A 97 8.32 -4.30 -13.96
C ALA A 97 7.35 -3.31 -13.33
N GLN A 98 6.05 -3.64 -13.29
CA GLN A 98 5.03 -2.81 -12.67
C GLN A 98 5.20 -2.74 -11.15
N ALA A 99 5.57 -3.85 -10.50
CA ALA A 99 5.89 -3.88 -9.07
C ALA A 99 7.11 -3.01 -8.74
N ALA A 100 8.18 -3.11 -9.54
CA ALA A 100 9.38 -2.28 -9.40
C ALA A 100 9.08 -0.79 -9.60
N TYR A 101 8.25 -0.46 -10.60
CA TYR A 101 7.79 0.90 -10.82
C TYR A 101 7.00 1.43 -9.62
N ALA A 102 6.03 0.67 -9.12
CA ALA A 102 5.23 1.06 -7.96
C ALA A 102 6.11 1.28 -6.72
N GLN A 103 7.06 0.38 -6.47
CA GLN A 103 7.99 0.50 -5.35
C GLN A 103 8.84 1.78 -5.48
N ARG A 104 9.33 2.10 -6.69
CA ARG A 104 10.08 3.33 -6.93
C ARG A 104 9.24 4.57 -6.64
N ILE A 105 8.01 4.65 -7.16
CA ILE A 105 7.13 5.80 -6.92
C ILE A 105 6.83 5.94 -5.42
N TYR A 106 6.60 4.83 -4.71
CA TYR A 106 6.46 4.82 -3.27
C TYR A 106 7.67 5.46 -2.58
N THR A 107 8.89 5.03 -2.92
CA THR A 107 10.11 5.58 -2.30
C THR A 107 10.34 7.03 -2.66
N ASP A 108 10.03 7.45 -3.89
CA ASP A 108 10.16 8.84 -4.35
C ASP A 108 9.21 9.76 -3.56
N ILE A 109 7.95 9.35 -3.36
CA ILE A 109 6.98 10.11 -2.55
C ILE A 109 7.38 10.11 -1.07
N ALA A 110 7.78 8.97 -0.52
CA ALA A 110 8.16 8.84 0.89
C ALA A 110 9.42 9.65 1.25
N ALA A 111 10.27 9.98 0.28
CA ALA A 111 11.46 10.83 0.44
C ALA A 111 11.27 12.29 0.00
N ASP A 112 10.09 12.67 -0.47
CA ASP A 112 9.85 14.01 -1.00
C ASP A 112 9.93 15.09 0.10
N ASN A 113 10.94 15.95 0.04
CA ASN A 113 11.10 17.10 0.97
C ASN A 113 9.99 18.17 0.81
N ASN A 114 9.21 18.10 -0.27
CA ASN A 114 8.03 18.92 -0.51
C ASN A 114 6.73 18.10 -0.49
N PHE A 115 6.71 16.98 0.24
CA PHE A 115 5.56 16.07 0.32
C PHE A 115 4.23 16.80 0.55
N THR A 116 4.20 17.78 1.47
CA THR A 116 2.98 18.56 1.75
C THR A 116 2.52 19.39 0.57
N GLY A 117 3.45 20.03 -0.15
CA GLY A 117 3.15 20.79 -1.36
C GLY A 117 2.64 19.90 -2.50
N ASN A 118 3.15 18.68 -2.59
CA ASN A 118 2.79 17.72 -3.63
C ASN A 118 1.63 16.78 -3.22
N LEU A 119 1.12 16.86 -1.99
CA LEU A 119 0.18 15.88 -1.44
C LEU A 119 -1.10 15.72 -2.28
N ALA A 120 -1.72 16.83 -2.68
CA ALA A 120 -2.94 16.79 -3.51
C ALA A 120 -2.68 16.22 -4.91
N TYR A 121 -1.54 16.56 -5.50
CA TYR A 121 -1.11 16.01 -6.78
C TYR A 121 -0.84 14.51 -6.68
N ASN A 122 -0.09 14.07 -5.67
CA ASN A 122 0.26 12.67 -5.48
C ASN A 122 -0.98 11.82 -5.17
N LYS A 123 -1.91 12.31 -4.34
CA LYS A 123 -3.20 11.63 -4.08
C LYS A 123 -4.02 11.39 -5.34
N ARG A 124 -4.11 12.40 -6.21
CA ARG A 124 -4.86 12.30 -7.48
C ARG A 124 -4.15 11.38 -8.47
N THR A 125 -2.82 11.47 -8.55
CA THR A 125 -2.02 10.75 -9.56
C THR A 125 -1.81 9.29 -9.18
N PHE A 126 -1.69 9.00 -7.89
CA PHE A 126 -1.42 7.66 -7.36
C PHE A 126 -2.46 7.26 -6.30
N PRO A 127 -3.75 7.13 -6.67
CA PRO A 127 -4.82 6.86 -5.71
C PRO A 127 -4.74 5.47 -5.08
N ARG A 128 -3.93 4.56 -5.65
CA ARG A 128 -3.74 3.20 -5.17
C ARG A 128 -2.85 3.08 -3.92
N PHE A 129 -2.08 4.12 -3.59
CA PHE A 129 -1.36 4.14 -2.32
C PHE A 129 -2.31 4.37 -1.15
N ASN A 130 -1.92 3.86 0.01
CA ASN A 130 -2.58 4.16 1.27
C ASN A 130 -2.24 5.59 1.70
N TRP A 131 -3.21 6.49 1.53
CA TRP A 131 -3.14 7.90 1.91
C TRP A 131 -3.74 8.19 3.30
N GLY A 132 -4.22 7.15 3.99
CA GLY A 132 -4.69 7.26 5.37
C GLY A 132 -3.55 7.65 6.30
N ASN A 133 -3.86 8.45 7.30
CA ASN A 133 -2.92 8.93 8.31
C ASN A 133 -3.69 9.23 9.59
N ASP A 134 -3.01 9.10 10.73
CA ASP A 134 -3.47 9.49 12.05
C ASP A 134 -2.65 10.67 12.59
N GLY A 135 -1.70 11.17 11.79
CA GLY A 135 -0.88 12.32 12.13
C GLY A 135 0.18 11.92 13.14
N CYS A 136 0.52 12.82 14.07
CA CYS A 136 1.55 12.51 15.06
C CYS A 136 0.99 11.63 16.19
N SER A 137 1.01 10.31 16.03
CA SER A 137 0.65 9.34 17.07
C SER A 137 1.86 9.03 17.97
N ILE A 138 2.12 9.92 18.95
CA ILE A 138 3.13 9.68 19.99
C ILE A 138 2.44 9.28 21.31
N PRO A 139 2.71 8.08 21.86
CA PRO A 139 2.24 7.71 23.19
C PRO A 139 2.93 8.54 24.28
N GLY A 140 2.14 9.15 25.18
CA GLY A 140 2.63 9.54 26.52
C GLY A 140 3.29 10.91 26.68
N LEU A 141 3.14 11.86 25.75
CA LEU A 141 3.62 13.23 25.94
C LEU A 141 2.44 14.19 26.23
N PRO A 142 2.14 14.48 27.50
CA PRO A 142 1.26 15.57 27.88
C PRO A 142 1.96 16.91 27.56
N ASP A 143 1.20 17.90 27.08
CA ASP A 143 1.59 19.32 26.99
C ASP A 143 2.32 19.86 25.74
N ALA A 144 2.18 19.24 24.55
CA ALA A 144 2.85 19.75 23.34
C ALA A 144 1.93 20.04 22.13
N ALA A 145 0.68 20.47 22.35
CA ALA A 145 -0.29 20.78 21.29
C ALA A 145 0.30 21.61 20.13
N SER A 146 1.14 22.61 20.42
CA SER A 146 1.79 23.44 19.40
C SER A 146 2.86 22.69 18.59
N LYS A 147 3.68 21.85 19.21
CA LYS A 147 4.75 21.07 18.55
C LYS A 147 4.16 19.98 17.64
N TYR A 148 3.07 19.34 18.08
CA TYR A 148 2.32 18.38 17.27
C TYR A 148 1.77 19.01 15.99
N ILE A 149 1.25 20.24 16.06
CA ILE A 149 0.77 20.97 14.88
C ILE A 149 1.93 21.31 13.93
N VAL A 150 3.11 21.66 14.45
CA VAL A 150 4.28 22.00 13.62
C VAL A 150 4.75 20.82 12.77
N PHE A 151 4.87 19.63 13.36
CA PHE A 151 5.36 18.45 12.66
C PHE A 151 4.29 17.56 12.07
N HIS A 152 3.00 17.92 12.20
CA HIS A 152 1.90 17.22 11.55
C HIS A 152 2.19 16.88 10.08
N PRO A 153 2.72 17.80 9.22
CA PRO A 153 2.98 17.46 7.83
C PRO A 153 4.08 16.39 7.64
N ALA A 154 5.07 16.34 8.54
CA ALA A 154 6.09 15.30 8.55
C ALA A 154 5.53 13.96 9.05
N CYS A 155 4.64 13.98 10.05
CA CYS A 155 3.96 12.78 10.54
C CYS A 155 3.08 12.15 9.45
N VAL A 156 2.35 12.95 8.66
CA VAL A 156 1.56 12.44 7.52
C VAL A 156 2.45 11.74 6.48
N GLN A 157 3.66 12.24 6.22
CA GLN A 157 4.62 11.56 5.33
C GLN A 157 5.16 10.26 5.95
N HIS A 158 5.46 10.26 7.24
CA HIS A 158 5.92 9.07 7.96
C HIS A 158 4.87 7.96 7.93
N ASP A 159 3.60 8.30 8.17
CA ASP A 159 2.45 7.40 8.04
C ASP A 159 2.35 6.81 6.63
N PHE A 160 2.51 7.65 5.59
CA PHE A 160 2.54 7.18 4.20
C PHE A 160 3.67 6.14 4.00
N GLY A 161 4.86 6.43 4.52
CA GLY A 161 6.01 5.52 4.46
C GLY A 161 5.72 4.16 5.11
N TYR A 162 5.21 4.17 6.35
CA TYR A 162 4.90 2.96 7.13
C TYR A 162 3.76 2.13 6.52
N ARG A 163 2.68 2.78 6.12
CA ARG A 163 1.47 2.11 5.63
C ARG A 163 1.69 1.46 4.28
N ASN A 164 2.52 2.05 3.42
CA ASN A 164 2.76 1.54 2.07
C ASN A 164 3.95 0.58 1.96
N ALA A 165 4.91 0.61 2.90
CA ALA A 165 6.03 -0.36 2.93
C ALA A 165 5.54 -1.82 2.90
N ARG A 166 4.39 -2.09 3.52
CA ARG A 166 3.76 -3.41 3.65
C ARG A 166 3.34 -4.05 2.33
N ALA A 167 3.16 -3.24 1.28
CA ALA A 167 2.91 -3.76 -0.06
C ALA A 167 4.17 -4.37 -0.70
N TYR A 168 5.34 -4.18 -0.09
CA TYR A 168 6.65 -4.59 -0.62
C TYR A 168 7.38 -5.46 0.40
N PRO A 169 7.26 -6.80 0.32
CA PRO A 169 7.83 -7.70 1.33
C PRO A 169 9.34 -7.53 1.56
N ASN A 170 10.10 -7.19 0.51
CA ASN A 170 11.52 -6.88 0.58
C ASN A 170 11.85 -5.63 1.41
N LEU A 171 10.89 -4.73 1.62
CA LEU A 171 11.04 -3.50 2.41
C LEU A 171 10.58 -3.66 3.86
N MET A 172 10.02 -4.81 4.25
CA MET A 172 9.57 -5.07 5.62
C MET A 172 10.73 -5.49 6.53
N ASN A 173 11.73 -4.62 6.69
CA ASN A 173 12.94 -4.85 7.46
C ASN A 173 13.42 -3.60 8.21
N GLU A 174 14.34 -3.77 9.17
CA GLU A 174 14.80 -2.66 10.02
C GLU A 174 15.59 -1.58 9.25
N ASN A 175 16.25 -1.95 8.15
CA ASN A 175 16.98 -0.96 7.33
C ASN A 175 15.99 0.00 6.67
N HIS A 176 14.91 -0.53 6.10
CA HIS A 176 13.88 0.31 5.48
C HIS A 176 13.08 1.09 6.52
N ARG A 177 12.74 0.49 7.67
CA ARG A 177 12.14 1.23 8.80
C ARG A 177 13.02 2.41 9.20
N GLY A 178 14.32 2.18 9.39
CA GLY A 178 15.29 3.22 9.70
C GLY A 178 15.41 4.28 8.60
N TRP A 179 15.27 3.90 7.33
CA TRP A 179 15.20 4.83 6.21
C TRP A 179 13.96 5.73 6.27
N VAL A 180 12.76 5.16 6.51
CA VAL A 180 11.51 5.95 6.66
C VAL A 180 11.59 6.89 7.87
N ASP A 181 12.07 6.39 9.02
CA ASP A 181 12.32 7.21 10.21
C ASP A 181 13.31 8.36 9.89
N GLY A 182 14.35 8.07 9.09
CA GLY A 182 15.29 9.07 8.60
C GLY A 182 14.65 10.15 7.72
N GLN A 183 13.78 9.77 6.77
CA GLN A 183 13.05 10.74 5.95
C GLN A 183 12.15 11.64 6.81
N PHE A 184 11.49 11.06 7.82
CA PHE A 184 10.69 11.82 8.79
C PHE A 184 11.51 12.91 9.50
N LYS A 185 12.72 12.54 9.97
CA LYS A 185 13.65 13.51 10.56
C LYS A 185 14.04 14.61 9.59
N GLU A 186 14.41 14.29 8.35
CA GLU A 186 14.81 15.29 7.35
C GLU A 186 13.66 16.24 6.96
N HIS A 187 12.44 15.74 6.87
CA HIS A 187 11.29 16.61 6.60
C HIS A 187 10.99 17.53 7.80
N MET A 188 11.06 17.04 9.04
CA MET A 188 10.98 17.90 10.23
C MET A 188 12.08 18.98 10.21
N ARG A 189 13.31 18.62 9.85
CA ARG A 189 14.43 19.57 9.72
C ARG A 189 14.18 20.61 8.62
N THR A 190 13.55 20.23 7.52
CA THR A 190 13.11 21.14 6.46
C THR A 190 12.06 22.13 6.97
N ILE A 191 11.08 21.68 7.76
CA ILE A 191 10.10 22.55 8.43
C ILE A 191 10.81 23.52 9.37
N CYS A 192 11.78 23.04 10.16
CA CYS A 192 12.55 23.87 11.07
C CYS A 192 13.40 24.92 10.34
N SER A 193 13.96 24.58 9.17
CA SER A 193 14.74 25.52 8.37
C SER A 193 13.93 26.76 7.95
N LYS A 194 12.60 26.68 7.89
CA LYS A 194 11.74 27.81 7.51
C LYS A 194 11.34 28.69 8.72
N ARG A 195 11.72 28.29 9.94
CA ARG A 195 11.39 29.02 11.19
C ARG A 195 12.32 30.23 11.38
N ASN A 196 11.85 31.19 12.19
CA ASN A 196 12.67 32.29 12.72
C ASN A 196 13.94 31.73 13.37
N ILE A 197 15.08 32.37 13.12
CA ILE A 197 16.40 31.92 13.57
C ILE A 197 16.48 31.70 15.09
N LEU A 198 15.73 32.48 15.88
CA LEU A 198 15.66 32.33 17.34
C LEU A 198 14.93 31.06 17.79
N LEU A 199 13.98 30.56 16.98
CA LEU A 199 13.19 29.36 17.27
C LEU A 199 13.76 28.09 16.62
N ARG A 200 14.69 28.23 15.67
CA ARG A 200 15.30 27.11 14.94
C ARG A 200 15.96 26.07 15.85
N PRO A 201 16.80 26.42 16.85
CA PRO A 201 17.48 25.43 17.68
C PRO A 201 16.50 24.52 18.44
N GLY A 202 15.45 25.12 19.02
CA GLY A 202 14.40 24.35 19.72
C GLY A 202 13.63 23.43 18.77
N CYS A 203 13.29 23.91 17.56
CA CYS A 203 12.64 23.08 16.56
C CYS A 203 13.51 21.88 16.15
N TYR A 204 14.81 22.07 15.93
CA TYR A 204 15.72 20.96 15.61
C TYR A 204 15.84 19.96 16.76
N ALA A 205 15.91 20.43 18.01
CA ALA A 205 15.90 19.55 19.18
C ALA A 205 14.61 18.72 19.25
N ASP A 206 13.46 19.33 18.98
CA ASP A 206 12.18 18.62 18.92
C ASP A 206 12.15 17.58 17.78
N ALA A 207 12.72 17.89 16.61
CA ALA A 207 12.82 16.94 15.50
C ALA A 207 13.65 15.69 15.88
N GLU A 208 14.73 15.86 16.64
CA GLU A 208 15.52 14.74 17.16
C GLU A 208 14.71 13.88 18.14
N ILE A 209 13.92 14.50 19.02
CA ILE A 209 13.07 13.79 19.99
C ILE A 209 12.00 12.95 19.27
N PHE A 210 11.31 13.54 18.28
CA PHE A 210 10.30 12.84 17.50
C PHE A 210 10.89 11.66 16.73
N TRP A 211 12.05 11.87 16.09
CA TRP A 211 12.79 10.81 15.41
C TRP A 211 13.20 9.67 16.37
N ALA A 212 13.75 10.01 17.54
CA ALA A 212 14.13 9.02 18.54
C ALA A 212 12.91 8.23 19.03
N ALA A 213 11.78 8.89 19.25
CA ALA A 213 10.53 8.25 19.67
C ALA A 213 10.07 7.17 18.66
N VAL A 214 10.05 7.47 17.36
CA VAL A 214 9.65 6.47 16.34
C VAL A 214 10.72 5.40 16.13
N ARG A 215 12.00 5.74 16.25
CA ARG A 215 13.09 4.77 16.13
C ARG A 215 13.00 3.69 17.21
N HIS A 216 12.73 4.09 18.46
CA HIS A 216 12.69 3.20 19.62
C HIS A 216 11.30 2.61 19.90
N GLY A 217 10.21 3.31 19.58
CA GLY A 217 8.83 2.89 19.86
C GLY A 217 8.01 2.45 18.65
N GLY A 218 8.40 2.83 17.43
CA GLY A 218 7.60 2.62 16.21
C GLY A 218 7.64 1.20 15.64
N ARG A 219 8.36 0.26 16.26
CA ARG A 219 8.55 -1.10 15.71
C ARG A 219 7.22 -1.84 15.55
N GLY A 220 6.35 -1.83 16.56
CA GLY A 220 5.04 -2.49 16.47
C GLY A 220 4.17 -1.94 15.33
N SER A 221 4.14 -0.61 15.19
CA SER A 221 3.40 0.06 14.10
C SER A 221 3.96 -0.25 12.71
N PHE A 222 5.25 -0.55 12.57
CA PHE A 222 5.84 -0.89 11.28
C PHE A 222 5.54 -2.33 10.84
N TYR A 223 5.55 -3.29 11.77
CA TYR A 223 5.46 -4.72 11.44
C TYR A 223 4.06 -5.36 11.58
N ASN A 224 3.12 -4.73 12.29
CA ASN A 224 1.78 -5.28 12.57
C ASN A 224 0.76 -4.93 11.50
#